data_AF-A0A401LZ73-F1
#
_entry.id   AF-A0A401LZ73-F1
#
_cell.length_a   1.000
_cell.length_b   1.000
_cell.length_c   1.000
_cell.angle_alpha   90.00
_cell.angle_beta   90.00
_cell.angle_gamma   90.00
#
_symmetry.space_group_name_H-M   'P 1'
#
loop_
_entity.id
_entity.type
_entity.pdbx_description
1 polymer ?
#
loop_
_entity_poly.entity_id
_entity_poly.type
_entity_poly.pdbx_seq_one_letter_code
_entity_poly.pdbx_strand_id
1 'polypeptide(L)'
;MTACYATGNVTLEIAPINNIDVGGAVGFNGGSRILACYATGNVTSTGSSTVNVYIGGFCGYNSTTVTACYWKNNKEQGIGYNKVGTDTEVTKVDGTDVTWQKAVDAMNTALQNAGSEWRYELNGALPTLRKQ
;
A
#
# COMPACT_ATOMS: atom_id res chain seq x y z
N MET A 1 2.21 -5.59 9.48
CA MET A 1 2.58 -4.15 9.47
C MET A 1 1.36 -3.35 9.91
N THR A 2 1.52 -2.36 10.79
CA THR A 2 0.39 -1.58 11.34
C THR A 2 0.81 -0.14 11.53
N ALA A 3 -0.06 0.82 11.15
CA ALA A 3 0.20 2.25 11.30
C ALA A 3 1.59 2.62 10.73
N CYS A 4 1.76 2.45 9.42
CA CYS A 4 3.02 2.74 8.72
C CYS A 4 2.73 3.50 7.42
N TYR A 5 3.71 4.26 6.93
CA TYR A 5 3.58 4.93 5.64
C TYR A 5 4.90 5.09 4.91
N ALA A 6 4.82 5.12 3.57
CA ALA A 6 5.96 5.33 2.68
C ALA A 6 5.66 6.44 1.66
N THR A 7 6.51 7.46 1.61
CA THR A 7 6.35 8.60 0.68
C THR A 7 7.47 8.71 -0.35
N GLY A 8 8.59 8.03 -0.13
CA GLY A 8 9.72 7.99 -1.05
C GLY A 8 9.42 7.16 -2.29
N ASN A 9 9.96 7.58 -3.44
CA ASN A 9 9.82 6.83 -4.69
C ASN A 9 10.55 5.48 -4.61
N VAL A 10 9.99 4.49 -5.28
CA VAL A 10 10.58 3.16 -5.45
C VAL A 10 11.02 3.01 -6.91
N THR A 11 12.27 2.62 -7.13
CA THR A 11 12.79 2.32 -8.47
C THR A 11 13.27 0.88 -8.51
N LEU A 12 12.84 0.16 -9.54
CA LEU A 12 13.24 -1.21 -9.84
C LEU A 12 14.02 -1.23 -11.16
N GLU A 13 15.18 -1.89 -11.13
CA GLU A 13 15.88 -2.32 -12.33
C GLU A 13 15.61 -3.82 -12.53
N ILE A 14 14.93 -4.16 -13.62
CA ILE A 14 14.56 -5.53 -13.94
C ILE A 14 15.74 -6.18 -14.67
N ALA A 15 16.52 -6.96 -13.92
CA ALA A 15 17.50 -7.92 -14.45
C ALA A 15 17.36 -9.36 -13.87
N PRO A 16 16.17 -9.86 -13.49
CA PRO A 16 16.07 -11.11 -12.75
C PRO A 16 15.96 -12.35 -13.65
N ILE A 17 16.41 -13.47 -13.10
CA ILE A 17 16.06 -14.84 -13.53
C ILE A 17 14.84 -15.41 -12.76
N ASN A 18 14.37 -14.70 -11.72
CA ASN A 18 13.29 -15.12 -10.80
C ASN A 18 12.14 -14.10 -10.78
N ASN A 19 10.98 -14.53 -10.26
CA ASN A 19 9.84 -13.63 -10.10
C ASN A 19 10.19 -12.43 -9.21
N ILE A 20 9.64 -11.25 -9.53
CA ILE A 20 9.83 -10.01 -8.76
C ILE A 20 8.49 -9.47 -8.28
N ASP A 21 8.46 -9.06 -7.01
CA ASP A 21 7.33 -8.36 -6.40
C ASP A 21 7.77 -6.98 -5.91
N VAL A 22 7.17 -5.91 -6.45
CA VAL A 22 7.46 -4.52 -6.04
C VAL A 22 6.18 -3.76 -5.74
N GLY A 23 6.14 -3.12 -4.58
CA GLY A 23 5.06 -2.22 -4.18
C GLY A 23 5.60 -0.92 -3.61
N GLY A 24 4.76 0.12 -3.57
CA GLY A 24 5.13 1.41 -2.99
C GLY A 24 5.37 1.37 -1.48
N ALA A 25 4.83 0.36 -0.78
CA ALA A 25 5.10 0.12 0.65
C ALA A 25 5.65 -1.29 0.92
N VAL A 26 5.18 -2.30 0.19
CA VAL A 26 5.52 -3.70 0.45
C VAL A 26 5.84 -4.42 -0.87
N GLY A 27 6.99 -5.08 -0.97
CA GLY A 27 7.29 -5.96 -2.11
C GLY A 27 6.41 -7.21 -2.06
N PHE A 28 6.68 -8.08 -1.09
CA PHE A 28 5.99 -9.36 -0.90
C PHE A 28 5.35 -9.45 0.49
N ASN A 29 4.06 -9.82 0.54
CA ASN A 29 3.37 -10.19 1.77
C ASN A 29 2.75 -11.59 1.66
N GLY A 30 3.45 -12.59 2.23
CA GLY A 30 3.07 -13.99 2.17
C GLY A 30 2.15 -14.51 3.27
N GLY A 31 1.74 -13.68 4.24
CA GLY A 31 0.87 -14.16 5.33
C GLY A 31 0.67 -13.25 6.53
N SER A 32 1.22 -12.04 6.56
CA SER A 32 1.04 -11.11 7.68
C SER A 32 -0.06 -10.09 7.42
N ARG A 33 -0.89 -9.82 8.43
CA ARG A 33 -1.87 -8.72 8.37
C ARG A 33 -1.18 -7.38 8.12
N ILE A 34 -1.75 -6.60 7.19
CA ILE A 34 -1.41 -5.18 6.99
C ILE A 34 -2.63 -4.35 7.38
N LEU A 35 -2.42 -3.38 8.27
CA LEU A 35 -3.49 -2.59 8.86
C LEU A 35 -3.15 -1.11 8.83
N ALA A 36 -4.06 -0.29 8.31
CA ALA A 36 -3.98 1.17 8.40
C ALA A 36 -2.60 1.70 7.96
N CYS A 37 -2.26 1.47 6.70
CA CYS A 37 -0.99 1.87 6.11
C CYS A 37 -1.21 2.55 4.77
N TYR A 38 -0.28 3.40 4.31
CA TYR A 38 -0.39 3.98 2.98
C TYR A 38 0.94 4.19 2.25
N ALA A 39 0.89 4.29 0.93
CA ALA A 39 2.03 4.59 0.06
C ALA A 39 1.73 5.76 -0.90
N THR A 40 2.67 6.69 -1.08
CA THR A 40 2.51 7.80 -2.03
C THR A 40 3.67 7.98 -2.99
N GLY A 41 4.81 7.35 -2.74
CA GLY A 41 5.94 7.40 -3.66
C GLY A 41 5.60 6.74 -5.00
N ASN A 42 6.10 7.32 -6.08
CA ASN A 42 5.98 6.72 -7.41
C ASN A 42 6.77 5.41 -7.47
N VAL A 43 6.23 4.42 -8.17
CA VAL A 43 6.87 3.14 -8.40
C VAL A 43 7.26 3.07 -9.88
N THR A 44 8.55 3.04 -10.17
CA THR A 44 9.08 3.03 -11.53
C THR A 44 9.91 1.78 -11.75
N SER A 45 9.79 1.18 -12.93
CA SER A 45 10.58 0.01 -13.32
C SER A 45 11.19 0.23 -14.69
N THR A 46 12.42 -0.25 -14.89
CA THR A 46 13.13 -0.28 -16.17
C THR A 46 13.61 -1.71 -16.45
N GLY A 47 13.93 -2.02 -17.71
CA GLY A 47 14.32 -3.38 -18.12
C GLY A 47 13.11 -4.29 -18.43
N SER A 48 13.39 -5.56 -18.70
CA SER A 48 12.38 -6.57 -19.03
C SER A 48 12.75 -7.92 -18.41
N SER A 49 11.73 -8.76 -18.20
CA SER A 49 11.86 -10.08 -17.58
C SER A 49 11.13 -11.10 -18.45
N THR A 50 11.65 -12.33 -18.51
CA THR A 50 10.97 -13.49 -19.09
C THR A 50 10.10 -14.23 -18.08
N VAL A 51 10.18 -13.84 -16.81
CA VAL A 51 9.42 -14.39 -15.68
C VAL A 51 8.51 -13.33 -15.06
N ASN A 52 7.65 -13.71 -14.11
CA ASN A 52 6.61 -12.82 -13.60
C ASN A 52 7.18 -11.62 -12.85
N VAL A 53 6.64 -10.43 -13.15
CA VAL A 53 6.95 -9.19 -12.43
C VAL A 53 5.64 -8.55 -12.00
N TYR A 54 5.42 -8.49 -10.69
CA TYR A 54 4.21 -7.95 -10.08
C TYR A 54 4.51 -6.59 -9.46
N ILE A 55 3.93 -5.54 -10.04
CA ILE A 55 4.15 -4.15 -9.61
C ILE A 55 2.82 -3.53 -9.21
N GLY A 56 2.69 -3.15 -7.94
CA GLY A 56 1.52 -2.45 -7.43
C GLY A 56 1.84 -1.10 -6.80
N GLY A 57 0.81 -0.28 -6.65
CA GLY A 57 0.91 1.02 -5.99
C GLY A 57 1.23 0.92 -4.50
N PHE A 58 0.81 -0.17 -3.85
CA PHE A 58 1.03 -0.44 -2.43
C PHE A 58 1.83 -1.73 -2.21
N CYS A 59 1.31 -2.87 -2.69
CA CYS A 59 1.97 -4.19 -2.62
C CYS A 59 2.40 -4.68 -4.00
N GLY A 60 3.53 -5.37 -4.12
CA GLY A 60 3.85 -6.18 -5.30
C GLY A 60 3.00 -7.45 -5.31
N TYR A 61 3.19 -8.29 -4.30
CA TYR A 61 2.43 -9.51 -4.05
C TYR A 61 1.81 -9.47 -2.66
N ASN A 62 0.57 -9.93 -2.55
CA ASN A 62 -0.10 -10.07 -1.26
C ASN A 62 -1.07 -11.27 -1.26
N SER A 63 -0.94 -12.16 -0.28
CA SER A 63 -1.78 -13.37 -0.15
C SER A 63 -2.71 -13.37 1.07
N THR A 64 -2.87 -12.24 1.74
CA THR A 64 -3.60 -12.13 3.01
C THR A 64 -4.36 -10.82 3.13
N THR A 65 -5.22 -10.69 4.14
CA THR A 65 -6.06 -9.50 4.30
C THR A 65 -5.23 -8.23 4.53
N VAL A 66 -5.54 -7.22 3.73
CA VAL A 66 -5.16 -5.82 3.97
C VAL A 66 -6.40 -5.08 4.45
N THR A 67 -6.26 -4.22 5.45
CA THR A 67 -7.40 -3.49 6.04
C THR A 67 -7.09 -2.02 6.14
N ALA A 68 -8.00 -1.18 5.62
CA ALA A 68 -7.86 0.28 5.61
C ALA A 68 -6.48 0.72 5.09
N CYS A 69 -6.00 0.12 4.01
CA CYS A 69 -4.71 0.44 3.43
C CYS A 69 -4.89 1.18 2.11
N TYR A 70 -4.04 2.18 1.84
CA TYR A 70 -4.28 3.14 0.78
C TYR A 70 -3.06 3.38 -0.11
N TRP A 71 -3.27 3.80 -1.35
CA TRP A 71 -2.18 4.29 -2.20
C TRP A 71 -2.56 5.53 -3.01
N LYS A 72 -1.57 6.37 -3.28
CA LYS A 72 -1.68 7.49 -4.21
C LYS A 72 -0.37 7.71 -4.96
N ASN A 73 -0.22 7.03 -6.08
CA ASN A 73 0.96 7.16 -6.95
C ASN A 73 0.60 6.84 -8.41
N ASN A 74 1.63 6.76 -9.26
CA ASN A 74 1.55 6.49 -10.70
C ASN A 74 1.06 5.07 -11.09
N LYS A 75 0.56 4.25 -10.17
CA LYS A 75 0.05 2.91 -10.48
C LYS A 75 -1.47 2.86 -10.61
N GLU A 76 -1.92 2.08 -11.57
CA GLU A 76 -3.34 1.84 -11.85
C GLU A 76 -3.96 0.96 -10.76
N GLN A 77 -3.26 -0.08 -10.32
CA GLN A 77 -3.68 -1.00 -9.28
C GLN A 77 -2.79 -0.91 -8.03
N GLY A 78 -3.38 -1.17 -6.87
CA GLY A 78 -2.69 -1.09 -5.60
C GLY A 78 -1.88 -2.34 -5.25
N ILE A 79 -2.27 -3.51 -5.77
CA ILE A 79 -1.55 -4.77 -5.58
C ILE A 79 -1.17 -5.31 -6.95
N GLY A 80 0.11 -5.61 -7.16
CA GLY A 80 0.62 -6.10 -8.45
C GLY A 80 0.08 -7.49 -8.82
N TYR A 81 0.00 -8.37 -7.83
CA TYR A 81 -0.64 -9.69 -7.94
C TYR A 81 -1.77 -9.82 -6.92
N ASN A 82 -3.00 -9.82 -7.42
CA ASN A 82 -4.19 -10.16 -6.66
C ASN A 82 -4.62 -11.58 -6.98
N LYS A 83 -4.66 -12.45 -5.96
CA LYS A 83 -5.21 -13.79 -6.15
C LYS A 83 -6.73 -13.67 -6.35
N VAL A 84 -7.23 -14.28 -7.42
CA VAL A 84 -8.68 -14.29 -7.70
C VAL A 84 -9.42 -14.94 -6.52
N GLY A 85 -10.50 -14.30 -6.05
CA GLY A 85 -11.37 -14.82 -5.00
C GLY A 85 -10.95 -14.48 -3.56
N THR A 86 -9.95 -13.62 -3.37
CA THR A 86 -9.65 -13.03 -2.06
C THR A 86 -10.01 -11.55 -2.06
N ASP A 87 -10.67 -11.06 -0.99
CA ASP A 87 -10.96 -9.64 -0.76
C ASP A 87 -9.68 -8.88 -0.38
N THR A 88 -8.66 -8.98 -1.22
CA THR A 88 -7.35 -8.36 -1.05
C THR A 88 -7.30 -7.16 -1.97
N GLU A 89 -7.75 -6.02 -1.45
CA GLU A 89 -7.61 -4.77 -2.16
C GLU A 89 -7.27 -3.67 -1.16
N VAL A 90 -6.23 -2.92 -1.50
CA VAL A 90 -6.02 -1.60 -0.89
C VAL A 90 -7.00 -0.61 -1.54
N THR A 91 -7.02 0.66 -1.17
CA THR A 91 -7.89 1.67 -1.82
C THR A 91 -7.08 2.83 -2.39
N LYS A 92 -7.35 3.20 -3.66
CA LYS A 92 -6.69 4.35 -4.29
C LYS A 92 -7.26 5.64 -3.70
N VAL A 93 -6.41 6.58 -3.32
CA VAL A 93 -6.81 7.94 -2.97
C VAL A 93 -6.76 8.77 -4.25
N ASP A 94 -7.86 8.80 -4.99
CA ASP A 94 -8.01 9.54 -6.24
C ASP A 94 -8.21 11.05 -6.04
N GLY A 95 -8.63 11.46 -4.84
CA GLY A 95 -8.95 12.85 -4.52
C GLY A 95 -10.37 13.27 -4.91
N THR A 96 -11.19 12.36 -5.44
CA THR A 96 -12.62 12.57 -5.71
C THR A 96 -13.45 11.83 -4.66
N ASP A 97 -13.72 10.54 -4.89
CA ASP A 97 -14.55 9.73 -4.01
C ASP A 97 -13.75 9.26 -2.79
N VAL A 98 -12.44 9.10 -2.95
CA VAL A 98 -11.53 8.73 -1.88
C VAL A 98 -10.52 9.86 -1.65
N THR A 99 -10.69 10.58 -0.55
CA THR A 99 -9.79 11.64 -0.11
C THR A 99 -8.90 11.18 1.05
N TRP A 100 -7.83 11.94 1.34
CA TRP A 100 -7.01 11.65 2.52
C TRP A 100 -7.79 11.77 3.83
N GLN A 101 -8.78 12.66 3.91
CA GLN A 101 -9.62 12.75 5.10
C GLN A 101 -10.41 11.45 5.31
N LYS A 102 -11.10 10.96 4.27
CA LYS A 102 -11.82 9.68 4.32
C LYS A 102 -10.89 8.51 4.65
N ALA A 103 -9.69 8.49 4.08
CA ALA A 103 -8.68 7.48 4.37
C ALA A 103 -8.25 7.53 5.85
N VAL A 104 -8.01 8.73 6.41
CA VAL A 104 -7.66 8.92 7.82
C VAL A 104 -8.76 8.43 8.74
N ASP A 105 -10.02 8.77 8.46
CA ASP A 105 -11.17 8.35 9.27
C ASP A 105 -11.28 6.82 9.32
N ALA A 106 -11.15 6.16 8.15
CA ALA A 106 -11.18 4.71 8.06
C ALA A 106 -9.96 4.04 8.71
N MET A 107 -8.75 4.57 8.50
CA MET A 107 -7.52 4.09 9.15
C MET A 107 -7.63 4.18 10.67
N ASN A 108 -8.10 5.32 11.20
CA ASN A 108 -8.25 5.54 12.63
C ASN A 108 -9.33 4.64 13.24
N THR A 109 -10.45 4.44 12.55
CA THR A 109 -11.47 3.47 12.96
C THR A 109 -10.87 2.06 13.06
N ALA A 110 -10.11 1.64 12.04
CA ALA A 110 -9.49 0.32 12.03
C ALA A 110 -8.40 0.16 13.11
N LEU A 111 -7.64 1.21 13.41
CA LEU A 111 -6.64 1.24 14.48
C LEU A 111 -7.29 1.21 15.87
N GLN A 112 -8.37 1.96 16.07
CA GLN A 112 -9.13 1.95 17.31
C GLN A 112 -9.72 0.57 17.60
N ASN A 113 -10.35 -0.06 16.60
CA ASN A 113 -10.89 -1.42 16.72
C ASN A 113 -9.80 -2.46 17.02
N ALA A 114 -8.57 -2.20 16.61
CA ALA A 114 -7.42 -3.06 16.90
C ALA A 114 -6.73 -2.72 18.24
N GLY A 115 -7.23 -1.77 19.03
CA GLY A 115 -6.65 -1.37 20.32
C GLY A 115 -5.33 -0.61 20.19
N SER A 116 -5.02 -0.04 19.02
CA SER A 116 -3.79 0.73 18.83
C SER A 116 -3.85 2.07 19.56
N GLU A 117 -2.71 2.54 20.07
CA GLU A 117 -2.53 3.90 20.63
C GLU A 117 -2.18 4.93 19.53
N TRP A 118 -1.91 4.48 18.30
CA TRP A 118 -1.55 5.34 17.18
C TRP A 118 -2.78 5.81 16.42
N ARG A 119 -2.78 7.09 16.02
CA ARG A 119 -3.76 7.69 15.11
C ARG A 119 -3.08 8.51 14.04
N TYR A 120 -3.71 8.56 12.87
CA TYR A 120 -3.37 9.49 11.82
C TYR A 120 -4.04 10.85 12.06
N GLU A 121 -3.29 11.92 11.85
CA GLU A 121 -3.77 13.30 11.79
C GLU A 121 -3.51 13.85 10.38
N LEU A 122 -4.46 14.63 9.84
CA LEU A 122 -4.33 15.29 8.54
C LEU A 122 -4.14 16.81 8.74
N ASN A 123 -2.93 17.21 9.11
CA ASN A 123 -2.58 18.62 9.35
C ASN A 123 -1.91 19.29 8.13
N GLY A 124 -1.74 18.55 7.04
CA GLY A 124 -1.09 19.01 5.81
C GLY A 124 -1.55 18.22 4.61
N ALA A 125 -0.71 18.15 3.57
CA ALA A 125 -1.07 17.46 2.32
C ALA A 125 -1.22 15.94 2.47
N LEU A 126 -0.52 15.34 3.43
CA LEU A 126 -0.53 13.89 3.70
C LEU A 126 -0.81 13.64 5.20
N PRO A 127 -1.43 12.50 5.54
CA PRO A 127 -1.60 12.09 6.92
C PRO A 127 -0.25 11.90 7.63
N THR A 128 -0.21 12.08 8.94
CA THR A 128 0.97 11.77 9.77
C THR A 128 0.54 11.03 11.02
N LEU A 129 1.42 10.20 11.58
CA LEU A 129 1.11 9.39 12.74
C LEU A 129 1.48 10.10 14.03
N ARG A 130 0.57 10.02 15.00
CA ARG A 130 0.79 10.48 16.37
C ARG A 130 0.28 9.43 17.35
N LYS A 131 1.01 9.29 18.45
CA LYS A 131 0.58 8.48 19.59
C LYS A 131 -0.37 9.31 20.47
N GLN A 132 -1.53 8.74 20.81
CA GLN A 132 -2.50 9.34 21.73
C GLN A 132 -2.22 8.95 23.18
#